data_AF-A0A4V2B214-F1
#
_entry.id   AF-A0A4V2B214-F1
#
_cell.length_a   1.000
_cell.length_b   1.000
_cell.length_c   1.000
_cell.angle_alpha   90.00
_cell.angle_beta   90.00
_cell.angle_gamma   90.00
#
_symmetry.space_group_name_H-M   'P 1'
#
loop_
_entity.id
_entity.type
_entity.pdbx_description
1 polymer ?
#
loop_
_entity_poly.entity_id
_entity_poly.type
_entity_poly.pdbx_seq_one_letter_code
_entity_poly.pdbx_strand_id
1 'polypeptide(L)'
;MECADAAPRHRLYATPGWSLAVRIVLRTAFICLVLLGPAACKREADVPTAAPASPGAGEPAAATAPEAPVLKDVIETTDAYVIGISYPPAVNKYPGLAKALADYSEAAKAELLQAVAAFGNDKPTAPYELSLNFETVAETPQLVAVAADGSRYTGGAHGEPLVARFVWLPAQARLLTAEALVPQPQGWVAIGGFIREQLHTSVSVRADADELAPG
;
A
#
# COMPACT_ATOMS: atom_id res chain seq x y z
N MET A 1 -55.21 -36.00 -27.69
CA MET A 1 -54.23 -34.94 -27.99
C MET A 1 -53.39 -34.78 -26.74
N GLU A 2 -52.29 -35.52 -26.69
CA GLU A 2 -51.46 -35.75 -25.50
C GLU A 2 -50.80 -34.51 -24.92
N CYS A 3 -50.65 -34.51 -23.59
CA CYS A 3 -49.68 -33.73 -22.84
C CYS A 3 -48.28 -34.32 -23.06
N ALA A 4 -47.28 -33.50 -23.37
CA ALA A 4 -45.88 -33.89 -23.31
C ALA A 4 -45.02 -32.78 -22.67
N ASP A 5 -44.47 -33.17 -21.54
CA ASP A 5 -43.49 -32.53 -20.68
C ASP A 5 -42.09 -32.53 -21.34
N ALA A 6 -41.31 -31.45 -21.17
CA ALA A 6 -39.87 -31.45 -21.48
C ALA A 6 -39.11 -30.32 -20.74
N ALA A 7 -38.30 -30.75 -19.79
CA ALA A 7 -37.49 -30.00 -18.82
C ALA A 7 -36.38 -29.08 -19.40
N PRO A 8 -35.89 -28.11 -18.59
CA PRO A 8 -34.77 -27.23 -18.96
C PRO A 8 -33.40 -27.91 -18.91
N ARG A 9 -32.60 -27.73 -19.97
CA ARG A 9 -31.22 -28.22 -20.06
C ARG A 9 -30.24 -27.26 -19.36
N HIS A 10 -29.79 -27.63 -18.17
CA HIS A 10 -28.62 -27.02 -17.52
C HIS A 10 -27.34 -27.39 -18.29
N ARG A 11 -26.62 -26.40 -18.84
CA ARG A 11 -25.23 -26.57 -19.27
C ARG A 11 -24.31 -26.36 -18.06
N LEU A 12 -23.83 -27.48 -17.52
CA LEU A 12 -22.66 -27.54 -16.67
C LEU A 12 -21.43 -27.36 -17.56
N TYR A 13 -20.60 -26.33 -17.33
CA TYR A 13 -19.23 -26.32 -17.83
C TYR A 13 -18.31 -26.84 -16.74
N ALA A 14 -17.81 -28.04 -16.98
CA ALA A 14 -16.80 -28.73 -16.20
C ALA A 14 -15.43 -28.07 -16.39
N THR A 15 -14.69 -28.00 -15.29
CA THR A 15 -13.26 -27.71 -15.19
C THR A 15 -12.44 -28.90 -15.71
N PRO A 16 -11.28 -28.67 -16.37
CA PRO A 16 -10.28 -29.71 -16.52
C PRO A 16 -9.25 -29.64 -15.38
N GLY A 17 -9.15 -30.73 -14.62
CA GLY A 17 -8.09 -30.94 -13.65
C GLY A 17 -6.84 -31.57 -14.26
N TRP A 18 -5.71 -31.45 -13.55
CA TRP A 18 -4.71 -32.51 -13.50
C TRP A 18 -3.95 -32.42 -12.17
N SER A 19 -4.36 -33.26 -11.22
CA SER A 19 -3.61 -33.58 -10.00
C SER A 19 -2.68 -34.75 -10.27
N LEU A 20 -1.38 -34.58 -10.04
CA LEU A 20 -0.36 -35.62 -9.78
C LEU A 20 0.88 -34.85 -9.27
N ALA A 21 1.43 -34.98 -8.07
CA ALA A 21 1.44 -36.11 -7.16
C ALA A 21 1.66 -35.62 -5.70
N VAL A 22 0.71 -35.97 -4.83
CA VAL A 22 0.91 -36.04 -3.38
C VAL A 22 0.56 -37.47 -2.97
N ARG A 23 1.56 -38.33 -2.89
CA ARG A 23 1.61 -39.61 -2.15
C ARG A 23 3.10 -39.87 -1.92
N ILE A 24 3.62 -39.99 -0.71
CA ILE A 24 3.60 -41.24 0.06
C ILE A 24 3.80 -40.92 1.56
N VAL A 25 2.83 -41.38 2.35
CA VAL A 25 2.93 -41.63 3.79
C VAL A 25 3.54 -43.02 3.99
N LEU A 26 4.53 -43.18 4.88
CA LEU A 26 4.77 -44.37 5.74
C LEU A 26 5.92 -44.03 6.72
N ARG A 27 5.64 -43.72 7.99
CA ARG A 27 5.68 -44.63 9.17
C ARG A 27 7.02 -45.35 9.40
N THR A 28 7.75 -44.93 10.45
CA THR A 28 8.15 -45.83 11.57
C THR A 28 8.70 -45.05 12.75
N ALA A 29 8.17 -45.34 13.94
CA ALA A 29 8.64 -44.94 15.26
C ALA A 29 9.44 -46.09 15.89
N PHE A 30 10.50 -45.80 16.63
CA PHE A 30 11.05 -46.56 17.78
C PHE A 30 12.22 -45.75 18.38
N ILE A 31 12.05 -45.03 19.49
CA ILE A 31 12.33 -45.44 20.88
C ILE A 31 13.76 -45.98 21.08
N CYS A 32 14.59 -45.19 21.77
CA CYS A 32 15.40 -45.70 22.88
C CYS A 32 15.79 -44.55 23.85
N LEU A 33 15.50 -44.81 25.11
CA LEU A 33 15.65 -43.99 26.31
C LEU A 33 17.08 -44.15 26.90
N VAL A 34 17.35 -43.37 27.95
CA VAL A 34 18.39 -43.50 29.01
C VAL A 34 19.80 -42.95 28.63
N LEU A 35 20.54 -42.11 29.38
CA LEU A 35 20.79 -41.96 30.84
C LEU A 35 21.28 -40.52 31.22
N LEU A 36 21.32 -40.28 32.54
CA LEU A 36 21.56 -39.07 33.34
C LEU A 36 22.99 -38.46 33.29
N GLY A 37 23.12 -37.22 33.82
CA GLY A 37 24.29 -36.27 33.86
C GLY A 37 25.55 -36.66 34.65
N PRO A 38 26.35 -35.75 35.30
CA PRO A 38 26.20 -34.31 35.58
C PRO A 38 27.43 -33.43 35.19
N ALA A 39 27.43 -32.18 35.67
CA ALA A 39 28.44 -31.13 35.51
C ALA A 39 29.87 -31.48 35.97
N ALA A 40 30.87 -30.99 35.24
CA ALA A 40 32.17 -30.61 35.79
C ALA A 40 32.82 -29.50 34.94
N CYS A 41 32.81 -28.29 35.49
CA CYS A 41 33.71 -27.22 35.07
C CYS A 41 35.16 -27.67 35.27
N LYS A 42 35.99 -27.58 34.23
CA LYS A 42 37.38 -27.24 34.44
C LYS A 42 37.88 -26.31 33.34
N ARG A 43 38.32 -25.16 33.82
CA ARG A 43 38.90 -24.04 33.09
C ARG A 43 40.38 -24.34 32.95
N GLU A 44 40.78 -24.73 31.75
CA GLU A 44 42.19 -24.70 31.35
C GLU A 44 42.35 -23.49 30.42
N ALA A 45 43.19 -22.54 30.85
CA ALA A 45 43.60 -21.42 30.03
C ALA A 45 44.81 -21.87 29.20
N ASP A 46 44.71 -21.73 27.89
CA ASP A 46 45.85 -21.75 26.99
C ASP A 46 45.66 -20.64 25.94
N VAL A 47 46.67 -19.79 25.80
CA VAL A 47 46.72 -18.68 24.84
C VAL A 47 48.16 -18.67 24.31
N PRO A 48 48.43 -18.36 23.03
CA PRO A 48 47.68 -18.59 21.79
C PRO A 48 48.53 -19.35 20.75
N THR A 49 47.91 -20.12 19.85
CA THR A 49 48.53 -20.45 18.55
C THR A 49 47.88 -19.60 17.47
N ALA A 50 48.68 -18.78 16.81
CA ALA A 50 48.25 -17.96 15.68
C ALA A 50 47.76 -18.85 14.53
N ALA A 51 46.48 -18.74 14.21
CA ALA A 51 45.90 -19.31 12.99
C ALA A 51 46.27 -18.42 11.78
N PRO A 52 46.52 -19.00 10.60
CA PRO A 52 46.76 -18.23 9.39
C PRO A 52 45.50 -17.43 9.02
N ALA A 53 45.71 -16.19 8.58
CA ALA A 53 44.65 -15.30 8.12
C ALA A 53 43.86 -15.94 6.97
N SER A 54 42.55 -16.08 7.16
CA SER A 54 41.62 -16.38 6.07
C SER A 54 41.58 -15.17 5.12
N PRO A 55 41.60 -15.38 3.79
CA PRO A 55 41.44 -14.28 2.83
C PRO A 55 40.13 -13.54 3.11
N GLY A 56 40.22 -12.21 3.21
CA GLY A 56 39.06 -11.35 3.42
C GLY A 56 37.98 -11.65 2.39
N ALA A 57 36.80 -11.99 2.88
CA ALA A 57 35.59 -11.87 2.08
C ALA A 57 35.48 -10.41 1.67
N GLY A 58 35.60 -10.15 0.37
CA GLY A 58 35.44 -8.83 -0.20
C GLY A 58 34.13 -8.23 0.26
N GLU A 59 34.20 -7.02 0.81
CA GLU A 59 33.05 -6.21 1.14
C GLU A 59 32.20 -6.07 -0.14
N PRO A 60 30.88 -6.39 -0.11
CA PRO A 60 30.02 -6.15 -1.25
C PRO A 60 30.12 -4.66 -1.60
N ALA A 61 30.52 -4.36 -2.83
CA ALA A 61 30.48 -3.00 -3.33
C ALA A 61 29.06 -2.46 -3.12
N ALA A 62 28.94 -1.42 -2.30
CA ALA A 62 27.67 -0.76 -2.05
C ALA A 62 27.12 -0.30 -3.40
N ALA A 63 26.07 -0.96 -3.87
CA ALA A 63 25.30 -0.48 -5.01
C ALA A 63 24.82 0.92 -4.64
N THR A 64 25.25 1.92 -5.42
CA THR A 64 24.77 3.28 -5.27
C THR A 64 23.25 3.25 -5.40
N ALA A 65 22.56 3.51 -4.28
CA ALA A 65 21.12 3.65 -4.30
C ALA A 65 20.78 4.76 -5.31
N PRO A 66 19.78 4.54 -6.20
CA PRO A 66 19.40 5.56 -7.15
C PRO A 66 19.06 6.86 -6.41
N GLU A 67 19.56 7.97 -6.95
CA GLU A 67 19.31 9.29 -6.39
C GLU A 67 17.79 9.53 -6.34
N ALA A 68 17.31 9.99 -5.19
CA ALA A 68 15.88 10.20 -5.00
C ALA A 68 15.38 11.33 -5.89
N PRO A 69 14.13 11.25 -6.39
CA PRO A 69 13.58 12.28 -7.25
C PRO A 69 13.47 13.61 -6.50
N VAL A 70 13.91 14.68 -7.15
CA VAL A 70 13.60 16.04 -6.71
C VAL A 70 12.23 16.41 -7.28
N LEU A 71 11.25 16.56 -6.39
CA LEU A 71 9.88 16.89 -6.76
C LEU A 71 9.75 18.37 -7.09
N LYS A 72 9.05 18.64 -8.20
CA LYS A 72 8.69 19.96 -8.69
C LYS A 72 7.27 19.92 -9.21
N ASP A 73 6.61 21.07 -9.17
CA ASP A 73 5.26 21.19 -9.71
C ASP A 73 5.24 20.81 -11.20
N VAL A 74 4.17 20.11 -11.59
CA VAL A 74 3.94 19.63 -12.95
C VAL A 74 2.72 20.35 -13.50
N ILE A 75 2.87 20.95 -14.66
CA ILE A 75 1.78 21.54 -15.43
C ILE A 75 1.94 21.07 -16.87
N GLU A 76 1.01 20.25 -17.33
CA GLU A 76 0.96 19.78 -18.72
C GLU A 76 -0.43 20.03 -19.29
N THR A 77 -0.48 20.61 -20.48
CA THR A 77 -1.75 20.90 -21.16
C THR A 77 -1.64 20.48 -22.62
N THR A 78 -2.59 19.67 -23.07
CA THR A 78 -2.74 19.22 -24.45
C THR A 78 -4.21 19.28 -24.85
N ASP A 79 -4.53 19.01 -26.13
CA ASP A 79 -5.91 18.82 -26.58
C ASP A 79 -6.62 17.64 -25.88
N ALA A 80 -5.86 16.61 -25.48
CA ALA A 80 -6.41 15.37 -24.97
C ALA A 80 -6.51 15.36 -23.43
N TYR A 81 -5.63 16.10 -22.74
CA TYR A 81 -5.60 16.14 -21.29
C TYR A 81 -4.97 17.40 -20.69
N VAL A 82 -5.26 17.63 -19.41
CA VAL A 82 -4.63 18.62 -18.53
C VAL A 82 -4.14 17.93 -17.26
N ILE A 83 -2.91 18.17 -16.85
CA ILE A 83 -2.32 17.65 -15.61
C ILE A 83 -1.77 18.83 -14.80
N GLY A 84 -2.22 18.95 -13.55
CA GLY A 84 -1.66 19.84 -12.54
C GLY A 84 -1.28 19.05 -11.30
N ILE A 85 -0.01 19.06 -10.92
CA ILE A 85 0.48 18.41 -9.69
C ILE A 85 1.35 19.40 -8.93
N SER A 86 1.03 19.65 -7.66
CA SER A 86 1.78 20.59 -6.81
C SER A 86 2.40 19.88 -5.61
N TYR A 87 3.65 20.21 -5.27
CA TYR A 87 4.37 19.59 -4.15
C TYR A 87 4.85 20.60 -3.12
N PRO A 88 4.87 20.28 -1.81
CA PRO A 88 5.46 21.16 -0.81
C PRO A 88 6.99 21.09 -0.94
N PRO A 89 7.73 22.22 -1.07
CA PRO A 89 9.18 22.18 -1.27
C PRO A 89 9.96 21.45 -0.18
N ALA A 90 9.43 21.44 1.06
CA ALA A 90 10.05 20.80 2.22
C ALA A 90 10.18 19.28 2.08
N VAL A 91 9.38 18.60 1.23
CA VAL A 91 9.44 17.15 1.08
C VAL A 91 10.75 16.67 0.46
N ASN A 92 11.41 17.53 -0.33
CA ASN A 92 12.71 17.24 -0.95
C ASN A 92 13.84 17.10 0.08
N LYS A 93 13.65 17.53 1.33
CA LYS A 93 14.58 17.24 2.45
C LYS A 93 14.61 15.76 2.83
N TYR A 94 13.56 15.00 2.46
CA TYR A 94 13.33 13.63 2.89
C TYR A 94 13.23 12.71 1.66
N PRO A 95 14.37 12.20 1.13
CA PRO A 95 14.44 11.40 -0.10
C PRO A 95 13.39 10.29 -0.22
N GLY A 96 13.17 9.51 0.85
CA GLY A 96 12.19 8.42 0.84
C GLY A 96 10.73 8.88 0.86
N LEU A 97 10.44 10.03 1.48
CA LEU A 97 9.12 10.65 1.39
C LEU A 97 8.91 11.20 -0.03
N ALA A 98 9.87 11.94 -0.58
CA ALA A 98 9.81 12.44 -1.95
C ALA A 98 9.57 11.31 -2.96
N LYS A 99 10.26 10.17 -2.79
CA LYS A 99 9.98 8.98 -3.60
C LYS A 99 8.53 8.48 -3.45
N ALA A 100 8.00 8.38 -2.24
CA ALA A 100 6.62 7.90 -2.05
C ALA A 100 5.57 8.81 -2.70
N LEU A 101 5.80 10.13 -2.64
CA LEU A 101 4.95 11.12 -3.30
C LEU A 101 5.05 11.01 -4.83
N ALA A 102 6.27 10.86 -5.35
CA ALA A 102 6.51 10.62 -6.77
C ALA A 102 5.82 9.35 -7.27
N ASP A 103 5.95 8.25 -6.52
CA ASP A 103 5.35 6.97 -6.91
C ASP A 103 3.82 7.07 -6.98
N TYR A 104 3.19 7.81 -6.05
CA TYR A 104 1.75 8.03 -6.04
C TYR A 104 1.28 8.92 -7.21
N SER A 105 1.97 10.04 -7.46
CA SER A 105 1.59 10.96 -8.53
C SER A 105 1.82 10.36 -9.92
N GLU A 106 2.90 9.60 -10.11
CA GLU A 106 3.17 8.88 -11.35
C GLU A 106 2.12 7.78 -11.59
N ALA A 107 1.67 7.06 -10.56
CA ALA A 107 0.57 6.10 -10.70
C ALA A 107 -0.73 6.79 -11.13
N ALA A 108 -1.09 7.90 -10.49
CA ALA A 108 -2.29 8.68 -10.84
C ALA A 108 -2.23 9.19 -12.29
N LYS A 109 -1.07 9.70 -12.71
CA LYS A 109 -0.79 10.14 -14.08
C LYS A 109 -0.86 8.99 -15.08
N ALA A 110 -0.25 7.84 -14.77
CA ALA A 110 -0.25 6.69 -15.66
C ALA A 110 -1.66 6.19 -15.95
N GLU A 111 -2.54 6.15 -14.95
CA GLU A 111 -3.95 5.77 -15.13
C GLU A 111 -4.73 6.79 -15.99
N LEU A 112 -4.48 8.10 -15.83
CA LEU A 112 -5.03 9.10 -16.75
C LEU A 112 -4.57 8.86 -18.18
N LEU A 113 -3.27 8.69 -18.38
CA LEU A 113 -2.68 8.51 -19.72
C LEU A 113 -3.10 7.18 -20.37
N GLN A 114 -3.36 6.15 -19.57
CA GLN A 114 -3.95 4.92 -20.06
C GLN A 114 -5.37 5.15 -20.61
N ALA A 115 -6.18 5.95 -19.91
CA ALA A 115 -7.52 6.31 -20.38
C ALA A 115 -7.46 7.18 -21.65
N VAL A 116 -6.50 8.12 -21.73
CA VAL A 116 -6.26 8.91 -22.96
C VAL A 116 -5.84 8.00 -24.11
N ALA A 117 -4.95 7.05 -23.88
CA ALA A 117 -4.48 6.12 -24.91
C ALA A 117 -5.61 5.24 -25.48
N ALA A 118 -6.68 4.99 -24.71
CA ALA A 118 -7.83 4.21 -25.15
C ALA A 118 -8.59 4.83 -26.32
N PHE A 119 -8.41 6.13 -26.60
CA PHE A 119 -8.98 6.77 -27.80
C PHE A 119 -8.26 6.40 -29.10
N GLY A 120 -7.03 5.89 -29.05
CA GLY A 120 -6.24 5.63 -30.25
C GLY A 120 -6.04 6.90 -31.09
N ASN A 121 -6.68 6.95 -32.26
CA ASN A 121 -6.64 8.10 -33.17
C ASN A 121 -7.80 9.09 -32.97
N ASP A 122 -8.83 8.70 -32.20
CA ASP A 122 -9.94 9.58 -31.87
C ASP A 122 -9.52 10.58 -30.78
N LYS A 123 -10.34 11.61 -30.58
CA LYS A 123 -10.13 12.62 -29.52
C LYS A 123 -11.28 12.59 -28.52
N PRO A 124 -11.02 12.84 -27.23
CA PRO A 124 -12.10 13.05 -26.28
C PRO A 124 -12.89 14.32 -26.63
N THR A 125 -14.17 14.35 -26.29
CA THR A 125 -15.03 15.53 -26.50
C THR A 125 -14.65 16.70 -25.60
N ALA A 126 -13.98 16.43 -24.48
CA ALA A 126 -13.35 17.40 -23.58
C ALA A 126 -12.07 16.78 -23.02
N PRO A 127 -11.02 17.57 -22.73
CA PRO A 127 -9.78 17.04 -22.19
C PRO A 127 -10.01 16.26 -20.89
N TYR A 128 -9.31 15.13 -20.74
CA TYR A 128 -9.23 14.44 -19.45
C TYR A 128 -8.35 15.25 -18.49
N GLU A 129 -8.54 15.09 -17.19
CA GLU A 129 -7.93 15.99 -16.22
C GLU A 129 -7.37 15.22 -15.02
N LEU A 130 -6.23 15.67 -14.50
CA LEU A 130 -5.69 15.28 -13.20
C LEU A 130 -5.25 16.54 -12.46
N SER A 131 -5.89 16.82 -11.35
CA SER A 131 -5.46 17.80 -10.36
C SER A 131 -5.05 17.06 -9.10
N LEU A 132 -3.82 17.28 -8.64
CA LEU A 132 -3.30 16.66 -7.43
C LEU A 132 -2.47 17.65 -6.62
N ASN A 133 -2.91 17.95 -5.40
CA ASN A 133 -2.20 18.85 -4.51
C ASN A 133 -1.63 18.07 -3.33
N PHE A 134 -0.33 18.18 -3.12
CA PHE A 134 0.33 17.70 -1.90
C PHE A 134 0.58 18.86 -0.94
N GLU A 135 0.18 18.71 0.31
CA GLU A 135 0.34 19.72 1.37
C GLU A 135 1.01 19.13 2.61
N THR A 136 1.95 19.86 3.21
CA THR A 136 2.50 19.47 4.52
C THR A 136 1.52 19.85 5.62
N VAL A 137 0.95 18.84 6.27
CA VAL A 137 -0.03 19.02 7.38
C VAL A 137 0.69 19.15 8.72
N ALA A 138 1.84 18.48 8.88
CA ALA A 138 2.68 18.61 10.07
C ALA A 138 4.16 18.34 9.73
N GLU A 139 5.07 19.12 10.31
CA GLU A 139 6.51 18.88 10.24
C GLU A 139 7.11 19.03 11.65
N THR A 140 7.67 17.95 12.18
CA THR A 140 8.30 17.88 13.51
C THR A 140 9.58 17.03 13.41
N PRO A 141 10.48 17.09 14.41
CA PRO A 141 11.63 16.18 14.46
C PRO A 141 11.25 14.69 14.43
N GLN A 142 10.07 14.34 14.96
CA GLN A 142 9.61 12.96 15.10
C GLN A 142 8.88 12.44 13.85
N LEU A 143 8.14 13.30 13.16
CA LEU A 143 7.35 12.94 11.98
C LEU A 143 7.15 14.11 11.01
N VAL A 144 6.93 13.77 9.75
CA VAL A 144 6.43 14.66 8.71
C VAL A 144 5.17 14.05 8.11
N ALA A 145 4.07 14.78 8.10
CA ALA A 145 2.80 14.34 7.53
C ALA A 145 2.45 15.17 6.31
N VAL A 146 2.16 14.50 5.19
CA VAL A 146 1.74 15.11 3.94
C VAL A 146 0.35 14.57 3.56
N ALA A 147 -0.54 15.48 3.23
CA ALA A 147 -1.83 15.20 2.61
C ALA A 147 -1.69 15.27 1.10
N ALA A 148 -2.33 14.35 0.38
CA ALA A 148 -2.60 14.46 -1.04
C ALA A 148 -4.12 14.51 -1.24
N ASP A 149 -4.61 15.55 -1.91
CA ASP A 149 -6.02 15.74 -2.23
C ASP A 149 -6.12 16.21 -3.69
N GLY A 150 -7.11 15.69 -4.42
CA GLY A 150 -7.22 15.96 -5.84
C GLY A 150 -8.38 15.25 -6.50
N SER A 151 -8.38 15.28 -7.83
CA SER A 151 -9.34 14.56 -8.65
C SER A 151 -8.74 14.14 -9.97
N ARG A 152 -9.30 13.07 -10.54
CA ARG A 152 -9.04 12.63 -11.90
C ARG A 152 -10.35 12.57 -12.68
N TYR A 153 -10.39 13.17 -13.85
CA TYR A 153 -11.52 13.12 -14.76
C TYR A 153 -11.15 12.39 -16.05
N THR A 154 -11.82 11.27 -16.31
CA THR A 154 -11.66 10.46 -17.53
C THR A 154 -13.00 10.34 -18.29
N GLY A 155 -13.84 11.39 -18.23
CA GLY A 155 -15.18 11.41 -18.80
C GLY A 155 -16.30 11.13 -17.79
N GLY A 156 -17.56 11.22 -18.24
CA GLY A 156 -18.74 11.08 -17.36
C GLY A 156 -19.18 12.39 -16.71
N ALA A 157 -19.99 12.31 -15.65
CA ALA A 157 -20.63 13.47 -15.02
C ALA A 157 -19.77 14.16 -13.94
N HIS A 158 -18.78 13.46 -13.38
CA HIS A 158 -17.92 13.98 -12.32
C HIS A 158 -16.54 13.32 -12.35
N GLY A 159 -15.57 13.94 -11.67
CA GLY A 159 -14.26 13.35 -11.43
C GLY A 159 -14.28 12.26 -10.35
N GLU A 160 -13.25 11.43 -10.36
CA GLU A 160 -12.89 10.50 -9.29
C GLU A 160 -12.05 11.26 -8.24
N PRO A 161 -12.47 11.31 -6.97
CA PRO A 161 -11.69 11.95 -5.92
C PRO A 161 -10.43 11.14 -5.59
N LEU A 162 -9.30 11.83 -5.45
CA LEU A 162 -8.02 11.27 -5.00
C LEU A 162 -7.71 11.80 -3.60
N VAL A 163 -7.56 10.89 -2.64
CA VAL A 163 -7.20 11.22 -1.25
C VAL A 163 -6.17 10.23 -0.75
N ALA A 164 -5.01 10.74 -0.31
CA ALA A 164 -3.99 9.93 0.35
C ALA A 164 -3.30 10.70 1.48
N ARG A 165 -2.72 9.96 2.42
CA ARG A 165 -2.02 10.50 3.58
C ARG A 165 -0.69 9.77 3.76
N PHE A 166 0.39 10.53 3.87
CA PHE A 166 1.75 10.02 4.01
C PHE A 166 2.32 10.50 5.34
N VAL A 167 2.74 9.57 6.19
CA VAL A 167 3.42 9.89 7.45
C VAL A 167 4.82 9.33 7.37
N TRP A 168 5.81 10.21 7.36
CA TRP A 168 7.24 9.87 7.34
C TRP A 168 7.83 9.98 8.74
N LEU A 169 8.68 9.02 9.11
CA LEU A 169 9.45 9.04 10.35
C LEU A 169 10.92 9.36 10.03
N PRO A 170 11.39 10.62 10.17
CA PRO A 170 12.72 11.03 9.75
C PRO A 170 13.85 10.17 10.32
N ALA A 171 13.80 9.88 11.63
CA ALA A 171 14.82 9.10 12.33
C ALA A 171 14.91 7.64 11.84
N GLN A 172 13.84 7.10 11.27
CA GLN A 172 13.77 5.71 10.81
C GLN A 172 13.85 5.59 9.28
N ALA A 173 13.87 6.72 8.57
CA ALA A 173 13.84 6.79 7.12
C ALA A 173 12.78 5.86 6.48
N ARG A 174 11.56 5.86 7.03
CA ARG A 174 10.45 5.06 6.51
C ARG A 174 9.10 5.74 6.66
N LEU A 175 8.13 5.27 5.87
CA LEU A 175 6.72 5.56 6.08
C LEU A 175 6.19 4.81 7.32
N LEU A 176 5.31 5.47 8.07
CA LEU A 176 4.44 4.86 9.05
C LEU A 176 3.10 4.56 8.39
N THR A 177 2.83 3.28 8.16
CA THR A 177 1.54 2.82 7.63
C THR A 177 0.52 2.67 8.74
N ALA A 178 -0.75 2.60 8.37
CA ALA A 178 -1.82 2.41 9.34
C ALA A 178 -1.73 1.04 10.03
N GLU A 179 -1.29 -0.01 9.32
CA GLU A 179 -1.05 -1.35 9.87
C GLU A 179 0.10 -1.34 10.88
N ALA A 180 1.16 -0.56 10.63
CA ALA A 180 2.26 -0.42 11.58
C ALA A 180 1.86 0.40 12.81
N LEU A 181 0.97 1.39 12.65
CA LEU A 181 0.44 2.20 13.75
C LEU A 181 -0.59 1.41 14.59
N VAL A 182 -1.41 0.58 13.95
CA VAL A 182 -2.47 -0.22 14.57
C VAL A 182 -2.24 -1.71 14.24
N PRO A 183 -1.26 -2.36 14.89
CA PRO A 183 -0.83 -3.70 14.51
C PRO A 183 -1.79 -4.81 14.95
N GLN A 184 -2.67 -4.53 15.93
CA GLN A 184 -3.57 -5.54 16.49
C GLN A 184 -4.98 -5.39 15.92
N PRO A 185 -5.66 -6.50 15.53
CA PRO A 185 -7.04 -6.46 15.04
C PRO A 185 -8.02 -5.76 15.97
N GLN A 186 -7.82 -5.87 17.30
CA GLN A 186 -8.68 -5.22 18.30
C GLN A 186 -8.62 -3.69 18.22
N GLY A 187 -7.48 -3.12 17.78
CA GLY A 187 -7.35 -1.68 17.56
C GLY A 187 -8.28 -1.18 16.45
N TRP A 188 -8.38 -1.95 15.36
CA TRP A 188 -9.30 -1.65 14.26
C TRP A 188 -10.77 -1.80 14.67
N VAL A 189 -11.09 -2.77 15.51
CA VAL A 189 -12.43 -2.90 16.11
C VAL A 189 -12.79 -1.67 16.94
N ALA A 190 -11.86 -1.19 17.77
CA ALA A 190 -12.07 0.01 18.59
C ALA A 190 -12.26 1.27 17.73
N ILE A 191 -11.43 1.46 16.70
CA ILE A 191 -11.57 2.57 15.73
C ILE A 191 -12.94 2.50 15.03
N GLY A 192 -13.34 1.32 14.55
CA GLY A 192 -14.64 1.14 13.90
C GLY A 192 -15.82 1.40 14.85
N GLY A 193 -15.69 1.03 16.13
CA GLY A 193 -16.66 1.35 17.18
C GLY A 193 -16.81 2.86 17.35
N PHE A 194 -15.69 3.57 17.51
CA PHE A 194 -15.67 5.02 17.64
C PHE A 194 -16.27 5.73 16.40
N ILE A 195 -15.88 5.33 15.20
CA ILE A 195 -16.40 5.91 13.94
C ILE A 195 -17.92 5.74 13.87
N ARG A 196 -18.44 4.55 14.22
CA ARG A 196 -19.88 4.29 14.23
C ARG A 196 -20.61 5.26 15.16
N GLU A 197 -20.09 5.46 16.37
CA GLU A 197 -20.68 6.41 17.33
C GLU A 197 -20.68 7.84 16.78
N GLN A 198 -19.54 8.31 16.23
CA GLN A 198 -19.44 9.65 15.65
C GLN A 198 -20.42 9.85 14.49
N LEU A 199 -20.57 8.83 13.62
CA LEU A 199 -21.52 8.89 12.50
C LEU A 199 -22.96 8.96 13.00
N HIS A 200 -23.34 8.16 14.00
CA HIS A 200 -24.67 8.23 14.61
C HIS A 200 -24.95 9.62 15.19
N THR A 201 -24.02 10.17 15.96
CA THR A 201 -24.14 11.54 16.49
C THR A 201 -24.31 12.56 15.36
N SER A 202 -23.53 12.44 14.28
CA SER A 202 -23.63 13.38 13.15
C SER A 202 -24.96 13.31 12.40
N VAL A 203 -25.61 12.15 12.37
CA VAL A 203 -26.93 11.98 11.76
C VAL A 203 -28.01 12.57 12.67
N SER A 204 -27.96 12.30 13.97
CA SER A 204 -28.88 12.88 14.95
C SER A 204 -28.85 14.40 14.93
N VAL A 205 -27.65 15.01 14.94
CA VAL A 205 -27.50 16.48 14.90
C VAL A 205 -28.11 17.08 13.63
N ARG A 206 -27.99 16.41 12.48
CA ARG A 206 -28.60 16.89 11.23
C ARG A 206 -30.13 16.76 11.25
N ALA A 207 -30.65 15.64 11.78
CA ALA A 207 -32.09 15.45 11.91
C ALA A 207 -32.71 16.51 12.83
N ASP A 208 -32.09 16.78 13.98
CA ASP A 208 -32.54 17.82 14.92
C ASP A 208 -32.50 19.22 14.27
N ALA A 209 -31.49 19.50 13.45
CA ALA A 209 -31.37 20.77 12.72
C ALA A 209 -32.44 20.94 11.63
N ASP A 210 -32.82 19.87 10.95
CA ASP A 210 -33.87 19.87 9.92
C ASP A 210 -35.29 19.93 10.53
N GLU A 211 -35.48 19.50 11.78
CA GLU A 211 -36.78 19.54 12.49
C GLU A 211 -37.13 20.96 13.01
N LEU A 212 -36.15 21.87 13.09
CA LEU A 212 -36.41 23.29 13.40
C LEU A 212 -37.10 23.98 12.21
N ALA A 213 -38.41 24.19 12.33
CA ALA A 213 -39.24 24.85 11.29
C ALA A 213 -38.73 26.27 10.95
N PRO A 214 -38.92 26.76 9.70
CA PRO A 214 -38.60 28.14 9.37
C PRO A 214 -39.44 29.08 10.25
N GLY A 215 -38.76 29.97 10.97
CA GLY A 215 -39.36 30.97 11.85
C GLY A 215 -40.12 32.06 11.11
#